data_AF-A0A7X0NYF2-F1
#
_entry.id   AF-A0A7X0NYF2-F1
#
_cell.length_a   1.000
_cell.length_b   1.000
_cell.length_c   1.000
_cell.angle_alpha   90.00
_cell.angle_beta   90.00
_cell.angle_gamma   90.00
#
_symmetry.space_group_name_H-M   'P 1'
#
loop_
_entity.id
_entity.type
_entity.pdbx_description
1 polymer ?
#
loop_
_entity_poly.entity_id
_entity_poly.type
_entity_poly.pdbx_seq_one_letter_code
_entity_poly.pdbx_strand_id
1 'polypeptide(L)' 'MAARARQLLSLSRRRVRALAAAVATRRAAGATWDEIAVVLDVSADTAAHRHHT' A
#
# COMPACT_ATOMS: atom_id res chain seq x y z
N MET A 1 -5.91 -24.72 14.57
CA MET A 1 -5.97 -23.24 14.49
C MET A 1 -4.74 -22.58 13.84
N ALA A 2 -3.53 -23.16 13.91
CA ALA A 2 -2.30 -22.54 13.37
C ALA A 2 -2.27 -22.33 11.83
N ALA A 3 -2.88 -23.21 11.04
CA ALA A 3 -2.89 -23.09 9.57
C ALA A 3 -3.70 -21.88 9.07
N ARG A 4 -4.83 -21.58 9.72
CA ARG A 4 -5.72 -20.46 9.38
C ARG A 4 -5.04 -19.10 9.63
N ALA A 5 -4.30 -18.99 10.73
CA ALA A 5 -3.49 -17.80 11.04
C ALA A 5 -2.39 -17.58 9.97
N ARG A 6 -1.67 -18.62 9.56
CA ARG A 6 -0.65 -18.53 8.50
C ARG A 6 -1.24 -18.13 7.14
N GLN A 7 -2.43 -18.62 6.81
CA GLN A 7 -3.14 -18.29 5.57
C GLN A 7 -3.62 -16.83 5.57
N LEU A 8 -4.11 -16.32 6.70
CA LEU A 8 -4.45 -14.89 6.83
C LEU A 8 -3.22 -13.98 6.73
N LEU A 9 -2.10 -14.40 7.33
CA LEU A 9 -0.81 -13.68 7.24
C LEU A 9 -0.26 -13.66 5.80
N SER A 10 -0.44 -14.74 5.03
CA SER A 10 0.03 -14.78 3.63
C SER A 10 -0.83 -13.90 2.71
N LEU A 11 -2.15 -13.86 2.92
CA LEU A 11 -3.06 -13.00 2.19
C LEU A 11 -2.81 -11.52 2.47
N SER A 12 -2.59 -11.15 3.73
CA SER A 12 -2.28 -9.77 4.11
C SER A 12 -0.94 -9.32 3.53
N ARG A 13 0.11 -10.15 3.54
CA ARG A 13 1.38 -9.83 2.86
C ARG A 13 1.23 -9.62 1.35
N ARG A 14 0.43 -10.44 0.67
CA ARG A 14 0.16 -10.27 -0.77
C ARG A 14 -0.55 -8.95 -1.07
N ARG A 15 -1.56 -8.59 -0.26
CA ARG A 15 -2.28 -7.32 -0.39
C ARG A 15 -1.35 -6.12 -0.20
N VAL A 16 -0.51 -6.13 0.84
CA VAL A 16 0.46 -5.05 1.09
C VAL A 16 1.43 -4.87 -0.09
N ARG A 17 1.94 -5.97 -0.66
CA ARG A 17 2.82 -5.89 -1.85
C ARG A 17 2.12 -5.33 -3.08
N ALA A 18 0.90 -5.78 -3.36
CA ALA A 18 0.13 -5.29 -4.50
C ALA A 18 -0.16 -3.78 -4.37
N LEU A 19 -0.48 -3.34 -3.15
CA LEU A 19 -0.75 -1.93 -2.86
C LEU A 19 0.51 -1.07 -3.00
N ALA A 20 1.67 -1.53 -2.50
CA ALA A 20 2.95 -0.86 -2.72
C ALA A 20 3.31 -0.75 -4.22
N ALA A 21 3.09 -1.81 -5.01
CA ALA A 21 3.32 -1.78 -6.45
C ALA A 21 2.39 -0.79 -7.18
N ALA A 22 1.13 -0.71 -6.77
CA ALA A 22 0.18 0.26 -7.30
C ALA A 22 0.58 1.70 -6.99
N VAL A 23 1.02 1.98 -5.76
CA VAL A 23 1.55 3.29 -5.36
C VAL A 23 2.79 3.65 -6.18
N ALA A 24 3.74 2.73 -6.34
CA ALA A 24 4.92 2.95 -7.16
C ALA A 24 4.57 3.26 -8.63
N THR A 25 3.61 2.52 -9.19
CA THR A 25 3.14 2.75 -10.57
C THR A 25 2.49 4.13 -10.72
N ARG A 26 1.66 4.56 -9.76
CA ARG A 26 1.06 5.89 -9.78
C ARG A 26 2.10 7.00 -9.63
N ARG A 27 3.09 6.82 -8.75
CA ARG A 27 4.22 7.77 -8.61
C ARG A 27 5.02 7.88 -9.90
N ALA A 28 5.30 6.76 -10.56
CA ALA A 28 5.97 6.73 -11.86
C ALA A 28 5.15 7.41 -12.97
N ALA A 29 3.82 7.34 -12.89
CA ALA A 29 2.90 8.06 -13.77
C ALA A 29 2.75 9.57 -13.42
N GLY A 30 3.48 10.07 -12.42
CA GLY A 30 3.46 11.49 -12.02
C GLY A 30 2.40 11.86 -10.98
N ALA A 31 1.65 10.90 -10.44
CA ALA A 31 0.64 11.19 -9.43
C ALA A 31 1.26 11.80 -8.16
N THR A 32 0.57 12.78 -7.58
CA THR A 32 1.02 13.45 -6.34
C THR A 32 0.73 12.58 -5.12
N TRP A 33 1.38 12.89 -4.00
CA TRP A 33 1.07 12.20 -2.74
C TRP A 33 -0.34 12.48 -2.24
N ASP A 34 -0.91 13.66 -2.53
CA ASP A 34 -2.31 13.98 -2.23
C ASP A 34 -3.29 13.08 -3.00
N GLU A 35 -3.07 12.89 -4.31
CA GLU A 35 -3.91 12.00 -5.13
C GLU A 35 -3.84 10.54 -4.67
N ILE A 36 -2.67 10.10 -4.21
CA ILE A 36 -2.48 8.75 -3.67
C ILE A 36 -3.14 8.64 -2.28
N ALA A 37 -3.04 9.68 -1.45
CA ALA A 37 -3.66 9.74 -0.14
C ALA A 37 -5.19 9.62 -0.20
N VAL A 38 -5.83 10.27 -1.17
CA VAL A 38 -7.28 10.14 -1.41
C VAL A 38 -7.67 8.68 -1.70
N VAL A 39 -6.88 7.96 -2.50
CA VAL A 39 -7.16 6.55 -2.85
C VAL A 39 -6.94 5.62 -1.66
N LEU A 40 -5.98 5.95 -0.80
CA LEU A 40 -5.62 5.16 0.36
C LEU A 40 -6.43 5.53 1.62
N ASP A 41 -7.24 6.57 1.56
CA ASP A 41 -7.99 7.16 2.69
C ASP A 41 -7.08 7.48 3.89
N VAL A 42 -5.95 8.13 3.62
CA VAL A 42 -4.96 8.56 4.63
C VAL A 42 -4.44 9.95 4.31
N SER A 43 -3.69 10.58 5.22
CA SER A 43 -3.00 11.84 4.91
C SER A 43 -1.87 11.64 3.89
N ALA A 44 -1.58 12.68 3.09
CA ALA A 44 -0.45 12.68 2.15
C ALA A 44 0.88 12.36 2.85
N ASP A 45 1.07 12.88 4.07
CA ASP A 45 2.24 12.61 4.89
C ASP A 45 2.34 11.12 5.29
N THR A 46 1.21 10.50 5.66
CA THR A 46 1.14 9.06 5.94
C THR A 46 1.41 8.21 4.69
N ALA A 47 0.85 8.62 3.54
CA ALA A 47 1.07 7.93 2.27
C ALA A 47 2.54 7.99 1.84
N ALA A 48 3.16 9.18 1.97
CA ALA A 48 4.59 9.36 1.76
C ALA A 48 5.38 8.52 2.76
N HIS A 49 5.20 8.68 4.07
CA HIS A 49 5.98 7.95 5.08
C HIS A 49 5.94 6.42 4.91
N ARG A 50 4.79 5.84 4.55
CA ARG A 50 4.63 4.37 4.41
C ARG A 50 5.15 3.80 3.09
N HIS A 51 5.21 4.61 2.03
CA HIS A 51 5.55 4.15 0.67
C HIS A 51 6.74 4.86 0.05
N HIS A 52 7.32 5.84 0.76
CA HIS A 52 8.63 6.38 0.49
C HIS A 52 9.64 5.27 0.80
N THR A 53 10.22 4.76 -0.27
CA THR A 53 11.40 3.88 -0.19
C THR A 53 12.64 4.74 -0.29
#